data_AF-A0A9E2QT00-F1
#
_entry.id   AF-A0A9E2QT00-F1
#
_cell.length_a   1.000
_cell.length_b   1.000
_cell.length_c   1.000
_cell.angle_alpha   90.00
_cell.angle_beta   90.00
_cell.angle_gamma   90.00
#
_symmetry.space_group_name_H-M   'P 1'
#
loop_
_entity.id
_entity.type
_entity.pdbx_description
1 polymer ?
#
loop_
_entity_poly.entity_id
_entity_poly.type
_entity_poly.pdbx_seq_one_letter_code
_entity_poly.pdbx_strand_id
1 'polypeptide(L)'
;MSLHDRNRRRALRALGSAGALGALSACALTPPAPPPVRLGKVMVIGAGFGGATAARYLKLWGGPGLEVMLIDRNPQFVSCPLSNLVIGGSRKIEDLTVSYQGLREQGVVVISDEVAAIDAARKRVVLGKIADQSYDRLVVAPGIDFNFGAIQGLDAEAQKTVLHAWRAGPQTVELRRQLEAMPDGGVFVMSIPLAPYRCPPGPYERACQVASYFKASKPRSKVIILDANPEIISKKGLFTKAFTETYAGIVEYRPNSNVTEIDARGRTAITEIGDRVRADVLNVIPPQAAGDIARKAGLINANNRWCQVDWISMESTAAPGVHV
;
A
#
# COMPACT_ATOMS: atom_id res chain seq x y z
N MET A 1 47.40 -15.33 -39.93
CA MET A 1 46.51 -16.45 -39.53
C MET A 1 45.11 -16.22 -40.09
N SER A 2 44.86 -16.81 -41.26
CA SER A 2 43.79 -17.79 -41.56
C SER A 2 42.39 -17.17 -41.70
N LEU A 3 41.93 -16.67 -42.86
CA LEU A 3 41.55 -17.35 -44.13
C LEU A 3 40.44 -18.43 -44.03
N HIS A 4 39.83 -18.67 -42.87
CA HIS A 4 38.82 -19.74 -42.73
C HIS A 4 37.40 -19.35 -42.29
N ASP A 5 37.08 -18.06 -42.07
CA ASP A 5 35.78 -17.72 -41.44
C ASP A 5 34.92 -16.65 -42.16
N ARG A 6 35.21 -16.37 -43.44
CA ARG A 6 34.40 -15.45 -44.27
C ARG A 6 33.62 -16.13 -45.42
N ASN A 7 33.64 -17.47 -45.51
CA ASN A 7 33.09 -18.19 -46.67
C ASN A 7 31.78 -18.98 -46.43
N ARG A 8 31.18 -18.91 -45.24
CA ARG A 8 29.86 -19.56 -45.00
C ARG A 8 28.64 -18.67 -45.25
N ARG A 9 28.79 -17.33 -45.26
CA ARG A 9 27.68 -16.39 -45.46
C ARG A 9 27.47 -15.90 -46.90
N ARG A 10 28.26 -16.39 -47.87
CA ARG A 10 28.10 -16.02 -49.30
C ARG A 10 27.59 -17.16 -50.20
N ALA A 11 27.52 -18.40 -49.71
CA ALA A 11 27.12 -19.57 -50.50
C ALA A 11 25.61 -19.87 -50.51
N LEU A 12 24.77 -19.11 -49.79
CA LEU A 12 23.31 -19.27 -49.78
C LEU A 12 22.55 -18.15 -50.53
N ARG A 13 23.26 -17.33 -51.33
CA ARG A 13 22.66 -16.22 -52.09
C ARG A 13 22.66 -16.38 -53.62
N ALA A 14 22.98 -17.55 -54.15
CA ALA A 14 22.98 -17.76 -55.60
C ALA A 14 22.58 -19.20 -55.94
N LEU A 15 21.27 -19.46 -55.99
CA LEU A 15 20.67 -20.59 -56.71
C LEU A 15 19.18 -20.29 -56.87
N GLY A 16 18.74 -20.09 -58.11
CA GLY A 16 17.32 -20.15 -58.46
C GLY A 16 16.72 -18.93 -59.16
N SER A 17 17.36 -18.39 -60.20
CA SER A 17 16.68 -17.56 -61.19
C SER A 17 16.76 -18.24 -62.56
N ALA A 18 15.68 -18.93 -62.94
CA ALA A 18 15.18 -19.19 -64.30
C ALA A 18 14.51 -20.58 -64.41
N GLY A 19 13.18 -20.60 -64.30
CA GLY A 19 12.32 -21.76 -64.56
C GLY A 19 10.87 -21.28 -64.61
N ALA A 20 10.35 -21.12 -65.82
CA ALA A 20 9.12 -20.39 -66.10
C ALA A 20 7.83 -21.19 -65.76
N LEU A 21 6.80 -20.42 -65.38
CA LEU A 21 5.38 -20.62 -65.70
C LEU A 21 4.73 -21.95 -65.30
N GLY A 22 4.16 -21.99 -64.09
CA GLY A 22 3.12 -22.97 -63.76
C GLY A 22 2.96 -23.25 -62.27
N ALA A 23 2.36 -22.33 -61.51
CA ALA A 23 1.58 -22.58 -60.28
C ALA A 23 1.30 -21.26 -59.53
N LEU A 24 0.63 -20.31 -60.18
CA LEU A 24 -0.05 -19.21 -59.47
C LEU A 24 -1.41 -19.73 -58.97
N SER A 25 -1.42 -20.48 -57.86
CA SER A 25 -2.59 -20.68 -56.98
C SER A 25 -2.19 -21.55 -55.78
N ALA A 26 -1.45 -20.96 -54.85
CA ALA A 26 -1.39 -21.45 -53.48
C ALA A 26 -1.23 -20.27 -52.52
N CYS A 27 -2.01 -19.21 -52.74
CA CYS A 27 -2.22 -18.19 -51.72
C CYS A 27 -3.28 -18.70 -50.74
N ALA A 28 -2.92 -18.67 -49.46
CA ALA A 28 -3.80 -18.59 -48.29
C ALA A 28 -4.75 -19.77 -48.02
N LEU A 29 -4.22 -20.82 -47.36
CA LEU A 29 -5.01 -21.64 -46.43
C LEU A 29 -4.23 -21.83 -45.11
N THR A 30 -3.73 -20.75 -44.53
CA THR A 30 -3.67 -20.70 -43.07
C THR A 30 -5.11 -20.47 -42.61
N PRO A 31 -5.75 -21.40 -41.87
CA PRO A 31 -7.05 -21.11 -41.27
C PRO A 31 -6.93 -19.79 -40.48
N PRO A 32 -7.93 -18.89 -40.53
CA PRO A 32 -7.91 -17.70 -39.70
C PRO A 32 -7.69 -18.16 -38.26
N ALA A 33 -6.72 -17.53 -37.57
CA ALA A 33 -6.53 -17.78 -36.15
C ALA A 33 -7.89 -17.65 -35.47
N PRO A 34 -8.27 -18.60 -34.58
CA PRO A 34 -9.55 -18.51 -33.89
C PRO A 34 -9.65 -17.12 -33.25
N PRO A 35 -10.82 -16.46 -33.31
CA PRO A 35 -10.99 -15.16 -32.72
C PRO A 35 -10.54 -15.22 -31.26
N PRO A 36 -9.80 -14.21 -30.75
CA PRO A 36 -9.32 -14.23 -29.39
C PRO A 36 -10.50 -14.46 -28.45
N VAL A 37 -10.40 -15.49 -27.62
CA VAL A 37 -11.43 -15.83 -26.63
C VAL A 37 -11.62 -14.60 -25.74
N ARG A 38 -12.79 -13.94 -25.82
CA ARG A 38 -13.13 -12.85 -24.90
C ARG A 38 -13.56 -13.45 -23.57
N LEU A 39 -12.71 -13.31 -22.55
CA LEU A 39 -12.95 -13.78 -21.19
C LEU A 39 -13.76 -12.77 -20.36
N GLY A 40 -13.74 -11.49 -20.74
CA GLY A 40 -14.50 -10.43 -20.09
C GLY A 40 -13.62 -9.30 -19.56
N LYS A 41 -14.18 -8.51 -18.63
CA LYS A 41 -13.57 -7.34 -18.02
C LYS A 41 -13.52 -7.47 -16.49
N VAL A 42 -12.32 -7.42 -15.94
CA VAL A 42 -12.09 -7.33 -14.49
C VAL A 42 -11.63 -5.92 -14.15
N MET A 43 -12.31 -5.29 -13.21
CA MET A 43 -11.87 -4.03 -12.63
C MET A 43 -11.20 -4.28 -11.28
N VAL A 44 -10.16 -3.52 -10.98
CA VAL A 44 -9.42 -3.56 -9.73
C VAL A 44 -9.36 -2.15 -9.15
N ILE A 45 -9.85 -1.97 -7.93
CA ILE A 45 -9.86 -0.70 -7.20
C ILE A 45 -8.75 -0.73 -6.14
N GLY A 46 -7.81 0.21 -6.22
CA GLY A 46 -6.66 0.33 -5.34
C GLY A 46 -5.43 -0.38 -5.89
N ALA A 47 -4.39 0.38 -6.23
CA ALA A 47 -3.14 -0.08 -6.80
C ALA A 47 -2.01 -0.19 -5.75
N GLY A 48 -2.37 -0.64 -4.55
CA GLY A 48 -1.43 -1.07 -3.52
C GLY A 48 -0.98 -2.52 -3.70
N PHE A 49 -0.41 -3.13 -2.66
CA PHE A 49 0.06 -4.52 -2.70
C PHE A 49 -0.98 -5.52 -3.23
N GLY A 50 -2.22 -5.44 -2.74
CA GLY A 50 -3.29 -6.37 -3.15
C GLY A 50 -3.70 -6.18 -4.61
N GLY A 51 -4.19 -4.99 -4.97
CA GLY A 51 -4.74 -4.77 -6.30
C GLY A 51 -3.71 -4.75 -7.43
N ALA A 52 -2.49 -4.22 -7.20
CA ALA A 52 -1.44 -4.29 -8.23
C ALA A 52 -1.03 -5.75 -8.51
N THR A 53 -0.97 -6.58 -7.47
CA THR A 53 -0.70 -8.03 -7.62
C THR A 53 -1.84 -8.72 -8.35
N ALA A 54 -3.09 -8.49 -7.93
CA ALA A 54 -4.26 -9.05 -8.58
C ALA A 54 -4.30 -8.68 -10.06
N ALA A 55 -4.14 -7.40 -10.40
CA ALA A 55 -4.17 -6.92 -11.78
C ALA A 55 -3.07 -7.58 -12.64
N ARG A 56 -1.84 -7.70 -12.11
CA ARG A 56 -0.73 -8.39 -12.79
C ARG A 56 -1.07 -9.84 -13.09
N TYR A 57 -1.53 -10.60 -12.10
CA TYR A 57 -1.78 -12.03 -12.25
C TYR A 57 -3.02 -12.32 -13.10
N LEU A 58 -4.09 -11.54 -12.94
CA LEU A 58 -5.25 -11.58 -13.83
C LEU A 58 -4.82 -11.38 -15.28
N LYS A 59 -3.97 -10.38 -15.55
CA LYS A 59 -3.52 -10.12 -16.92
C LYS A 59 -2.60 -11.22 -17.46
N LEU A 60 -1.70 -11.75 -16.62
CA LEU A 60 -0.81 -12.85 -16.97
C LEU A 60 -1.58 -14.12 -17.35
N TRP A 61 -2.63 -14.47 -16.59
CA TRP A 61 -3.39 -15.70 -16.81
C TRP A 61 -4.51 -15.55 -17.84
N GLY A 62 -5.19 -14.40 -17.86
CA GLY A 62 -6.25 -14.12 -18.83
C GLY A 62 -5.74 -13.71 -20.21
N GLY A 63 -4.48 -13.30 -20.33
CA GLY A 63 -3.86 -12.94 -21.60
C GLY A 63 -4.59 -11.82 -22.35
N PRO A 64 -4.60 -11.85 -23.70
CA PRO A 64 -5.30 -10.82 -24.50
C PRO A 64 -6.83 -10.93 -24.41
N GLY A 65 -7.37 -12.06 -23.95
CA GLY A 65 -8.80 -12.29 -23.82
C GLY A 65 -9.47 -11.57 -22.66
N LEU A 66 -8.69 -11.17 -21.66
CA LEU A 66 -9.18 -10.48 -20.46
C LEU A 66 -8.76 -9.01 -20.46
N GLU A 67 -9.74 -8.12 -20.36
CA GLU A 67 -9.52 -6.70 -20.06
C GLU A 67 -9.33 -6.52 -18.55
N VAL A 68 -8.21 -5.93 -18.14
CA VAL A 68 -7.92 -5.64 -16.73
C VAL A 68 -7.73 -4.14 -16.57
N MET A 69 -8.60 -3.53 -15.79
CA MET A 69 -8.60 -2.08 -15.52
C MET A 69 -8.28 -1.84 -14.04
N LEU A 70 -7.15 -1.19 -13.76
CA LEU A 70 -6.70 -0.88 -12.41
C LEU A 70 -6.86 0.62 -12.14
N ILE A 71 -7.68 0.96 -11.14
CA ILE A 71 -7.99 2.34 -10.75
C ILE A 71 -7.33 2.66 -9.41
N ASP A 72 -6.56 3.74 -9.34
CA ASP A 72 -6.09 4.31 -8.07
C ASP A 72 -6.03 5.83 -8.14
N ARG A 73 -6.34 6.51 -7.04
CA ARG A 73 -6.27 7.98 -6.99
C ARG A 73 -4.83 8.49 -7.16
N ASN A 74 -3.84 7.72 -6.71
CA ASN A 74 -2.44 8.09 -6.75
C ASN A 74 -1.83 7.65 -8.08
N PRO A 75 -1.01 8.50 -8.73
CA PRO A 75 -0.38 8.14 -10.00
C PRO A 75 0.78 7.14 -9.86
N GLN A 76 1.24 6.91 -8.62
CA GLN A 76 2.34 6.03 -8.26
C GLN A 76 2.09 5.39 -6.89
N PHE A 77 2.68 4.23 -6.68
CA PHE A 77 2.64 3.53 -5.40
C PHE A 77 3.76 4.01 -4.49
N VAL A 78 3.47 4.25 -3.21
CA VAL A 78 4.48 4.52 -2.19
C VAL A 78 4.38 3.47 -1.09
N SER A 79 5.45 2.68 -0.91
CA SER A 79 5.48 1.58 0.04
C SER A 79 5.53 2.08 1.49
N CYS A 80 4.56 1.64 2.30
CA CYS A 80 4.59 1.83 3.75
C CYS A 80 5.59 0.89 4.46
N PRO A 81 5.71 -0.40 4.08
CA PRO A 81 6.89 -1.18 4.45
C PRO A 81 8.18 -0.45 4.09
N LEU A 82 9.17 -0.51 4.97
CA LEU A 82 10.45 0.22 4.89
C LEU A 82 10.36 1.74 5.06
N SER A 83 9.17 2.35 5.14
CA SER A 83 9.04 3.80 5.39
C SER A 83 9.61 4.24 6.75
N ASN A 84 9.70 3.33 7.71
CA ASN A 84 10.40 3.57 8.98
C ASN A 84 11.90 3.81 8.79
N LEU A 85 12.52 3.28 7.72
CA LEU A 85 13.91 3.59 7.37
C LEU A 85 14.06 5.04 6.87
N VAL A 86 13.03 5.59 6.23
CA VAL A 86 12.98 7.02 5.86
C VAL A 86 12.83 7.88 7.12
N ILE A 87 11.94 7.50 8.04
CA ILE A 87 11.76 8.17 9.33
C ILE A 87 13.07 8.13 10.16
N GLY A 88 13.77 7.00 10.16
CA GLY A 88 15.09 6.85 10.78
C GLY A 88 16.23 7.55 10.03
N GLY A 89 16.02 7.96 8.78
CA GLY A 89 16.99 8.70 7.95
C GLY A 89 17.97 7.84 7.15
N SER A 90 17.78 6.52 7.09
CA SER A 90 18.65 5.59 6.34
C SER A 90 18.19 5.30 4.90
N ARG A 91 17.02 5.81 4.51
CA ARG A 91 16.49 5.76 3.13
C ARG A 91 15.78 7.05 2.76
N LYS A 92 15.49 7.22 1.48
CA LYS A 92 14.66 8.31 0.97
C LYS A 92 13.30 7.80 0.51
N ILE A 93 12.30 8.68 0.38
CA ILE A 93 10.94 8.28 0.00
C ILE A 93 10.87 7.78 -1.46
N GLU A 94 11.79 8.26 -2.30
CA GLU A 94 11.94 7.85 -3.69
C GLU A 94 12.31 6.37 -3.81
N ASP A 95 13.11 5.84 -2.87
CA ASP A 95 13.48 4.41 -2.81
C ASP A 95 12.27 3.49 -2.62
N LEU A 96 11.15 4.05 -2.13
CA LEU A 96 9.91 3.35 -1.82
C LEU A 96 8.79 3.66 -2.82
N THR A 97 9.08 4.48 -3.83
CA THR A 97 8.11 4.96 -4.80
C THR A 97 8.25 4.18 -6.10
N VAL A 98 7.16 3.57 -6.54
CA VAL A 98 7.12 2.69 -7.71
C VAL A 98 6.08 3.19 -8.69
N SER A 99 6.49 3.36 -9.96
CA SER A 99 5.56 3.71 -11.03
C SER A 99 4.74 2.49 -11.47
N TYR A 100 3.55 2.73 -12.02
CA TYR A 100 2.73 1.66 -12.60
C TYR A 100 3.10 1.28 -14.04
N GLN A 101 4.27 1.70 -14.52
CA GLN A 101 4.69 1.50 -15.91
C GLN A 101 4.79 0.01 -16.29
N GLY A 102 5.37 -0.81 -15.42
CA GLY A 102 5.49 -2.26 -15.69
C GLY A 102 4.13 -2.98 -15.80
N LEU A 103 3.08 -2.48 -15.14
CA LEU A 103 1.73 -3.02 -15.31
C LEU A 103 1.13 -2.62 -16.67
N ARG A 104 1.38 -1.37 -17.11
CA ARG A 104 0.95 -0.91 -18.45
C ARG A 104 1.62 -1.71 -19.56
N GLU A 105 2.91 -2.00 -19.43
CA GLU A 105 3.67 -2.83 -20.38
C GLU A 105 3.16 -4.28 -20.46
N GLN A 106 2.57 -4.78 -19.38
CA GLN A 106 1.87 -6.07 -19.35
C GLN A 106 0.45 -6.02 -19.90
N GLY A 107 -0.02 -4.84 -20.33
CA GLY A 107 -1.35 -4.63 -20.91
C GLY A 107 -2.47 -4.38 -19.90
N VAL A 108 -2.14 -4.02 -18.64
CA VAL A 108 -3.14 -3.53 -17.67
C VAL A 108 -3.47 -2.08 -17.99
N VAL A 109 -4.76 -1.74 -18.05
CA VAL A 109 -5.23 -0.36 -18.20
C VAL A 109 -5.19 0.31 -16.84
N VAL A 110 -4.14 1.10 -16.55
CA VAL A 110 -3.96 1.79 -15.26
C VAL A 110 -4.41 3.24 -15.35
N ILE A 111 -5.42 3.60 -14.55
CA ILE A 111 -6.06 4.93 -14.56
C ILE A 111 -5.93 5.61 -13.19
N SER A 112 -5.55 6.88 -13.24
CA SER A 112 -5.45 7.73 -12.04
C SER A 112 -6.76 8.48 -11.79
N ASP A 113 -7.67 7.86 -11.04
CA ASP A 113 -8.99 8.40 -10.74
C ASP A 113 -9.46 8.01 -9.33
N GLU A 114 -10.36 8.81 -8.77
CA GLU A 114 -11.06 8.50 -7.53
C GLU A 114 -12.28 7.63 -7.85
N VAL A 115 -12.49 6.57 -7.06
CA VAL A 115 -13.75 5.82 -7.10
C VAL A 115 -14.70 6.42 -6.07
N ALA A 116 -15.82 6.99 -6.56
CA ALA A 116 -16.81 7.64 -5.71
C ALA A 116 -17.81 6.64 -5.12
N ALA A 117 -18.24 5.65 -5.90
CA ALA A 117 -19.20 4.62 -5.50
C ALA A 117 -19.07 3.34 -6.31
N ILE A 118 -19.58 2.23 -5.76
CA ILE A 118 -19.71 0.94 -6.43
C ILE A 118 -21.19 0.54 -6.36
N ASP A 119 -21.81 0.33 -7.52
CA ASP A 119 -23.13 -0.27 -7.64
C ASP A 119 -22.94 -1.76 -7.98
N ALA A 120 -22.86 -2.59 -6.95
CA ALA A 120 -22.63 -4.02 -7.11
C ALA A 120 -23.80 -4.74 -7.83
N ALA A 121 -25.02 -4.26 -7.63
CA ALA A 121 -26.21 -4.84 -8.25
C ALA A 121 -26.23 -4.62 -9.77
N ARG A 122 -25.81 -3.43 -10.23
CA ARG A 122 -25.70 -3.10 -11.66
C ARG A 122 -24.31 -3.38 -12.24
N LYS A 123 -23.38 -3.92 -11.45
CA LYS A 123 -21.96 -4.13 -11.79
C LYS A 123 -21.29 -2.90 -12.41
N ARG A 124 -21.43 -1.75 -11.74
CA ARG A 124 -20.92 -0.45 -12.20
C ARG A 124 -20.07 0.24 -11.13
N VAL A 125 -19.02 0.91 -11.56
CA VAL A 125 -18.16 1.77 -10.72
C VAL A 125 -18.31 3.21 -11.18
N VAL A 126 -18.58 4.11 -10.23
CA VAL A 126 -18.70 5.55 -10.45
C VAL A 126 -17.33 6.19 -10.22
N LEU A 127 -16.83 6.89 -11.24
CA LEU A 127 -15.49 7.47 -11.27
C LEU A 127 -15.56 9.01 -11.21
N GLY A 128 -14.52 9.64 -10.67
CA GLY A 128 -14.50 11.08 -10.44
C GLY A 128 -14.15 11.92 -11.67
N LYS A 129 -13.30 11.41 -12.56
CA LYS A 129 -12.77 12.17 -13.70
C LYS A 129 -13.25 11.63 -15.05
N ILE A 130 -13.44 10.31 -15.17
CA ILE A 130 -13.91 9.67 -16.41
C ILE A 130 -15.33 9.11 -16.24
N ALA A 131 -15.94 8.70 -17.35
CA ALA A 131 -17.26 8.08 -17.33
C ALA A 131 -17.27 6.77 -16.53
N ASP A 132 -18.39 6.51 -15.86
CA ASP A 132 -18.68 5.28 -15.14
C ASP A 132 -18.35 4.04 -15.98
N GLN A 133 -17.89 2.99 -15.30
CA GLN A 133 -17.41 1.78 -15.95
C GLN A 133 -18.17 0.55 -15.47
N SER A 134 -18.57 -0.31 -16.40
CA SER A 134 -19.08 -1.64 -16.07
C SER A 134 -17.93 -2.65 -15.90
N TYR A 135 -18.22 -3.75 -15.20
CA TYR A 135 -17.32 -4.87 -15.01
C TYR A 135 -18.07 -6.21 -15.02
N ASP A 136 -17.38 -7.31 -15.34
CA ASP A 136 -17.93 -8.66 -15.15
C ASP A 136 -17.64 -9.17 -13.72
N ARG A 137 -16.43 -8.86 -13.23
CA ARG A 137 -15.90 -9.12 -11.89
C ARG A 137 -15.18 -7.88 -11.35
N LEU A 138 -15.24 -7.66 -10.04
CA LEU A 138 -14.58 -6.53 -9.38
C LEU A 138 -13.65 -7.02 -8.26
N VAL A 139 -12.45 -6.46 -8.18
CA VAL A 139 -11.54 -6.62 -7.03
C VAL A 139 -11.45 -5.27 -6.32
N VAL A 140 -11.70 -5.24 -5.02
CA VAL A 140 -11.72 -4.03 -4.18
C VAL A 140 -10.62 -4.15 -3.14
N ALA A 141 -9.44 -3.59 -3.43
CA ALA A 141 -8.27 -3.61 -2.56
C ALA A 141 -7.91 -2.20 -2.01
N PRO A 142 -8.82 -1.52 -1.28
CA PRO A 142 -8.66 -0.11 -0.92
C PRO A 142 -7.68 0.13 0.24
N GLY A 143 -7.18 -0.95 0.86
CA GLY A 143 -6.38 -0.87 2.06
C GLY A 143 -7.20 -0.48 3.28
N ILE A 144 -6.60 0.32 4.17
CA ILE A 144 -7.20 0.76 5.42
C ILE A 144 -7.64 2.22 5.36
N ASP A 145 -8.61 2.56 6.18
CA ASP A 145 -8.87 3.92 6.64
C ASP A 145 -8.72 4.05 8.16
N PHE A 146 -8.76 5.29 8.63
CA PHE A 146 -8.54 5.65 10.03
C PHE A 146 -9.84 6.17 10.66
N ASN A 147 -10.16 5.66 11.85
CA ASN A 147 -11.23 6.21 12.68
C ASN A 147 -10.67 7.34 13.55
N PHE A 148 -10.52 8.53 12.96
CA PHE A 148 -10.04 9.71 13.67
C PHE A 148 -10.98 10.13 14.81
N GLY A 149 -12.29 9.93 14.65
CA GLY A 149 -13.29 10.23 15.67
C GLY A 149 -13.21 9.37 16.93
N ALA A 150 -12.40 8.31 16.94
CA ALA A 150 -12.13 7.52 18.14
C ALA A 150 -11.19 8.22 19.14
N ILE A 151 -10.50 9.29 18.72
CA ILE A 151 -9.57 10.04 19.56
C ILE A 151 -10.04 11.49 19.59
N GLN A 152 -10.51 11.93 20.75
CA GLN A 152 -10.97 13.30 20.95
C GLN A 152 -9.83 14.29 20.65
N GLY A 153 -10.13 15.37 19.92
CA GLY A 153 -9.13 16.38 19.56
C GLY A 153 -8.22 16.02 18.37
N LEU A 154 -8.30 14.81 17.80
CA LEU A 154 -7.59 14.45 16.56
C LEU A 154 -8.39 14.81 15.29
N ASP A 155 -8.88 16.05 15.23
CA ASP A 155 -9.63 16.58 14.09
C ASP A 155 -8.72 16.88 12.88
N ALA A 156 -9.30 17.42 11.80
CA ALA A 156 -8.59 17.73 10.57
C ALA A 156 -7.49 18.80 10.75
N GLU A 157 -7.64 19.72 11.71
CA GLU A 157 -6.63 20.73 12.00
C GLU A 157 -5.47 20.11 12.79
N ALA A 158 -5.77 19.29 13.80
CA ALA A 158 -4.76 18.55 14.55
C ALA A 158 -3.93 17.63 13.65
N GLN A 159 -4.56 16.96 12.68
CA GLN A 159 -3.88 16.07 11.73
C GLN A 159 -2.86 16.76 10.80
N LYS A 160 -2.86 18.10 10.73
CA LYS A 160 -1.82 18.84 9.99
C LYS A 160 -0.44 18.76 10.67
N THR A 161 -0.42 18.54 11.99
CA THR A 161 0.81 18.51 12.79
C THR A 161 0.99 17.20 13.55
N VAL A 162 -0.09 16.54 13.96
CA VAL A 162 -0.09 15.23 14.62
C VAL A 162 -0.29 14.15 13.57
N LEU A 163 0.81 13.54 13.14
CA LEU A 163 0.83 12.65 11.98
C LEU A 163 0.70 11.20 12.41
N HIS A 164 0.03 10.37 11.63
CA HIS A 164 0.04 8.92 11.83
C HIS A 164 1.16 8.24 11.03
N ALA A 165 1.48 8.76 9.83
CA ALA A 165 2.42 8.19 8.87
C ALA A 165 2.22 6.68 8.63
N TRP A 166 0.98 6.21 8.75
CA TRP A 166 0.54 4.81 8.50
C TRP A 166 0.03 4.59 7.07
N ARG A 167 0.02 5.67 6.29
CA ARG A 167 -0.05 5.71 4.83
C ARG A 167 1.19 6.49 4.39
N ALA A 168 2.10 5.83 3.68
CA ALA A 168 3.39 6.43 3.33
C ALA A 168 3.25 7.51 2.26
N GLY A 169 4.29 8.33 2.12
CA GLY A 169 4.34 9.48 1.22
C GLY A 169 4.52 10.78 2.03
N PRO A 170 3.70 11.83 1.81
CA PRO A 170 3.90 13.14 2.45
C PRO A 170 4.01 13.09 3.98
N GLN A 171 3.18 12.29 4.66
CA GLN A 171 3.27 12.19 6.12
C GLN A 171 4.56 11.51 6.61
N THR A 172 5.14 10.57 5.85
CA THR A 172 6.42 9.96 6.20
C THR A 172 7.54 10.99 6.17
N VAL A 173 7.59 11.79 5.09
CA VAL A 173 8.57 12.86 4.90
C VAL A 173 8.40 13.94 5.97
N GLU A 174 7.16 14.35 6.24
CA GLU A 174 6.88 15.38 7.23
C GLU A 174 7.19 14.89 8.66
N LEU A 175 6.88 13.63 9.00
CA LEU A 175 7.26 13.08 10.30
C LEU A 175 8.78 13.04 10.47
N ARG A 176 9.52 12.67 9.41
CA ARG A 176 11.00 12.76 9.41
C ARG A 176 11.45 14.21 9.67
N ARG A 177 10.85 15.19 8.98
CA ARG A 177 11.17 16.61 9.15
C ARG A 177 10.91 17.09 10.58
N GLN A 178 9.80 16.67 11.19
CA GLN A 178 9.48 16.98 12.58
C GLN A 178 10.55 16.42 13.54
N LEU A 179 11.00 15.18 13.31
CA LEU A 179 12.08 14.58 14.10
C LEU A 179 13.41 15.30 13.93
N GLU A 180 13.75 15.75 12.72
CA GLU A 180 14.98 16.52 12.46
C GLU A 180 14.95 17.90 13.13
N ALA A 181 13.80 18.58 13.09
CA ALA A 181 13.58 19.88 13.69
C ALA A 181 13.46 19.84 15.23
N MET A 182 13.12 18.68 15.80
CA MET A 182 13.02 18.49 17.25
C MET A 182 14.37 18.80 17.94
N PRO A 183 14.44 19.62 18.99
CA PRO A 183 15.70 19.87 19.68
C PRO A 183 16.26 18.59 20.32
N ASP A 184 17.58 18.49 20.45
CA ASP A 184 18.18 17.41 21.25
C ASP A 184 17.74 17.52 22.71
N GLY A 185 17.25 16.42 23.29
CA GLY A 185 16.57 16.40 24.58
C GLY A 185 15.04 16.39 24.45
N GLY A 186 14.52 16.54 23.23
CA GLY A 186 13.09 16.47 22.97
C GLY A 186 12.50 15.07 23.12
N VAL A 187 11.18 15.02 23.29
CA VAL A 187 10.44 13.77 23.48
C VAL A 187 9.55 13.49 22.27
N PHE A 188 9.75 12.32 21.67
CA PHE A 188 8.86 11.75 20.68
C PHE A 188 7.88 10.80 21.37
N VAL A 189 6.59 11.08 21.28
CA VAL A 189 5.54 10.18 21.80
C VAL A 189 4.81 9.55 20.63
N MET A 190 4.66 8.23 20.68
CA MET A 190 3.90 7.46 19.70
C MET A 190 2.78 6.69 20.39
N SER A 191 1.56 6.76 19.84
CA SER A 191 0.45 5.91 20.28
C SER A 191 0.27 4.71 19.35
N ILE A 192 -0.09 3.56 19.92
CA ILE A 192 -0.42 2.33 19.20
C ILE A 192 -1.88 1.99 19.53
N PRO A 193 -2.76 1.81 18.53
CA PRO A 193 -4.16 1.48 18.78
C PRO A 193 -4.30 0.01 19.17
N LEU A 194 -5.44 -0.33 19.78
CA LEU A 194 -5.77 -1.71 20.06
C LEU A 194 -5.90 -2.52 18.76
N ALA A 195 -5.41 -3.76 18.75
CA ALA A 195 -5.58 -4.67 17.63
C ALA A 195 -7.08 -4.88 17.26
N PRO A 196 -7.41 -5.16 15.98
CA PRO A 196 -6.51 -5.28 14.83
C PRO A 196 -6.15 -3.94 14.18
N TYR A 197 -4.92 -3.86 13.68
CA TYR A 197 -4.39 -2.76 12.84
C TYR A 197 -3.35 -3.30 11.85
N ARG A 198 -3.05 -2.53 10.79
CA ARG A 198 -2.08 -2.89 9.75
C ARG A 198 -0.67 -3.00 10.32
N CYS A 199 0.02 -4.08 9.97
CA CYS A 199 1.42 -4.34 10.33
C CYS A 199 1.66 -4.29 11.85
N PRO A 200 1.23 -5.31 12.61
CA PRO A 200 1.43 -5.39 14.05
C PRO A 200 2.85 -5.05 14.56
N PRO A 201 3.96 -5.49 13.93
CA PRO A 201 5.30 -5.13 14.41
C PRO A 201 5.75 -3.71 14.01
N GLY A 202 5.03 -3.04 13.12
CA GLY A 202 5.42 -1.77 12.52
C GLY A 202 5.65 -0.63 13.52
N PRO A 203 4.83 -0.45 14.58
CA PRO A 203 5.05 0.64 15.52
C PRO A 203 6.33 0.43 16.33
N TYR A 204 6.57 -0.80 16.79
CA TYR A 204 7.77 -1.15 17.54
C TYR A 204 9.04 -1.01 16.68
N GLU A 205 8.96 -1.36 15.39
CA GLU A 205 10.02 -1.07 14.42
C GLU A 205 10.26 0.44 14.29
N ARG A 206 9.20 1.25 14.18
CA ARG A 206 9.31 2.71 14.12
C ARG A 206 10.01 3.26 15.36
N ALA A 207 9.62 2.82 16.55
CA ALA A 207 10.27 3.22 17.78
C ALA A 207 11.77 2.91 17.77
N CYS A 208 12.16 1.73 17.30
CA CYS A 208 13.58 1.38 17.13
C CYS A 208 14.30 2.26 16.10
N GLN A 209 13.68 2.59 14.96
CA GLN A 209 14.28 3.46 13.94
C GLN A 209 14.46 4.90 14.44
N VAL A 210 13.47 5.43 15.16
CA VAL A 210 13.56 6.76 15.78
C VAL A 210 14.60 6.76 16.90
N ALA A 211 14.62 5.73 17.76
CA ALA A 211 15.63 5.59 18.82
C ALA A 211 17.06 5.46 18.26
N SER A 212 17.22 4.75 17.14
CA SER A 212 18.50 4.65 16.42
C SER A 212 18.97 6.03 15.94
N TYR A 213 18.07 6.82 15.33
CA TYR A 213 18.36 8.19 14.94
C TYR A 213 18.73 9.08 16.14
N PHE A 214 18.00 9.00 17.25
CA PHE A 214 18.30 9.77 18.46
C PHE A 214 19.65 9.39 19.06
N LYS A 215 19.96 8.09 19.15
CA LYS A 215 21.26 7.61 19.63
C LYS A 215 22.43 8.21 18.84
N ALA A 216 22.25 8.41 17.53
CA ALA A 216 23.29 8.95 16.65
C ALA A 216 23.34 10.49 16.61
N SER A 217 22.20 11.18 16.65
CA SER A 217 22.12 12.62 16.33
C SER A 217 21.51 13.49 17.42
N LYS A 218 20.75 12.91 18.35
CA LYS A 218 20.04 13.62 19.42
C LYS A 218 20.03 12.79 20.72
N PRO A 219 21.21 12.51 21.31
CA PRO A 219 21.38 11.48 22.34
C PRO A 219 20.67 11.78 23.68
N ARG A 220 20.22 13.02 23.91
CA ARG A 220 19.44 13.36 25.11
C ARG A 220 17.94 13.10 24.92
N SER A 221 17.50 12.88 23.69
CA SER A 221 16.09 12.71 23.32
C SER A 221 15.54 11.34 23.72
N LYS A 222 14.21 11.24 23.85
CA LYS A 222 13.50 10.02 24.28
C LYS A 222 12.37 9.64 23.32
N VAL A 223 12.07 8.35 23.29
CA VAL A 223 10.88 7.78 22.64
C VAL A 223 9.98 7.22 23.73
N ILE A 224 8.73 7.68 23.79
CA ILE A 224 7.70 7.11 24.67
C ILE A 224 6.66 6.42 23.79
N ILE A 225 6.38 5.16 24.07
CA ILE A 225 5.37 4.36 23.40
C ILE A 225 4.19 4.20 24.34
N LEU A 226 3.02 4.71 23.94
CA LEU A 226 1.74 4.52 24.61
C LEU A 226 0.96 3.44 23.85
N ASP A 227 1.03 2.21 24.33
CA ASP A 227 0.44 1.06 23.66
C ASP A 227 -0.90 0.70 24.30
N ALA A 228 -1.99 0.78 23.53
CA ALA A 228 -3.31 0.35 23.99
C ALA A 228 -3.39 -1.16 24.26
N ASN A 229 -2.45 -1.95 23.75
CA ASN A 229 -2.38 -3.39 23.95
C ASN A 229 -1.69 -3.73 25.29
N PRO A 230 -2.00 -4.88 25.90
CA PRO A 230 -1.41 -5.28 27.19
C PRO A 230 0.08 -5.63 27.10
N GLU A 231 0.57 -5.88 25.89
CA GLU A 231 1.97 -6.22 25.60
C GLU A 231 2.28 -6.03 24.12
N ILE A 232 3.56 -6.16 23.75
CA ILE A 232 4.01 -6.16 22.36
C ILE A 232 3.39 -7.36 21.63
N ILE A 233 2.44 -7.09 20.72
CA ILE A 233 1.61 -8.14 20.10
C ILE A 233 2.29 -8.91 18.96
N SER A 234 3.48 -8.50 18.52
CA SER A 234 4.22 -9.19 17.46
C SER A 234 5.73 -9.06 17.66
N LYS A 235 6.45 -10.17 17.54
CA LYS A 235 7.91 -10.26 17.76
C LYS A 235 8.34 -9.77 19.15
N LYS A 236 7.51 -10.00 20.19
CA LYS A 236 7.71 -9.55 21.58
C LYS A 236 9.16 -9.68 22.06
N GLY A 237 9.72 -10.89 22.02
CA GLY A 237 11.07 -11.14 22.53
C GLY A 237 12.16 -10.27 21.87
N LEU A 238 12.05 -10.00 20.58
CA LEU A 238 13.02 -9.17 19.85
C LEU A 238 12.90 -7.69 20.24
N PHE A 239 11.69 -7.16 20.33
CA PHE A 239 11.48 -5.75 20.67
C PHE A 239 11.70 -5.48 22.15
N THR A 240 11.28 -6.38 23.05
CA THR A 240 11.63 -6.30 24.48
C THR A 240 13.13 -6.22 24.64
N LYS A 241 13.89 -7.13 24.01
CA LYS A 241 15.36 -7.09 24.02
C LYS A 241 15.91 -5.77 23.48
N ALA A 242 15.41 -5.30 22.35
CA ALA A 242 15.85 -4.04 21.76
C ALA A 242 15.62 -2.84 22.70
N PHE A 243 14.46 -2.78 23.36
CA PHE A 243 14.10 -1.69 24.28
C PHE A 243 14.91 -1.75 25.58
N THR A 244 15.17 -2.94 26.13
CA THR A 244 15.87 -3.09 27.42
C THR A 244 17.39 -3.13 27.30
N GLU A 245 17.94 -3.46 26.13
CA GLU A 245 19.40 -3.56 25.94
C GLU A 245 19.92 -2.50 24.96
N THR A 246 19.47 -2.51 23.70
CA THR A 246 20.06 -1.67 22.64
C THR A 246 19.72 -0.19 22.79
N TYR A 247 18.49 0.08 23.22
CA TYR A 247 17.89 1.40 23.41
C TYR A 247 17.48 1.65 24.86
N ALA A 248 18.14 0.96 25.81
CA ALA A 248 17.96 1.16 27.23
C ALA A 248 18.13 2.64 27.57
N GLY A 249 17.15 3.21 28.29
CA GLY A 249 17.13 4.62 28.64
C GLY A 249 16.79 5.56 27.48
N ILE A 250 16.58 5.11 26.25
CA ILE A 250 16.07 5.94 25.13
C ILE A 250 14.59 5.66 24.89
N VAL A 251 14.20 4.38 24.87
CA VAL A 251 12.81 3.96 24.68
C VAL A 251 12.16 3.66 26.03
N GLU A 252 11.02 4.30 26.27
CA GLU A 252 10.10 4.00 27.34
C GLU A 252 8.84 3.36 26.75
N TYR A 253 8.54 2.13 27.18
CA TYR A 253 7.39 1.37 26.69
C TYR A 253 6.32 1.26 27.79
N ARG A 254 5.11 1.76 27.51
CA ARG A 254 3.97 1.72 28.43
C ARG A 254 2.83 0.90 27.80
N PRO A 255 2.62 -0.36 28.24
CA PRO A 255 1.46 -1.14 27.84
C PRO A 255 0.20 -0.64 28.54
N ASN A 256 -0.99 -1.06 28.06
CA ASN A 256 -2.29 -0.65 28.61
C ASN A 256 -2.43 0.88 28.75
N SER A 257 -1.93 1.60 27.76
CA SER A 257 -1.95 3.06 27.69
C SER A 257 -2.67 3.51 26.42
N ASN A 258 -3.99 3.37 26.40
CA ASN A 258 -4.82 3.75 25.27
C ASN A 258 -5.04 5.26 25.23
N VAL A 259 -4.43 5.93 24.25
CA VAL A 259 -4.65 7.36 24.03
C VAL A 259 -6.06 7.61 23.49
N THR A 260 -6.87 8.34 24.26
CA THR A 260 -8.27 8.66 23.94
C THR A 260 -8.48 10.14 23.60
N GLU A 261 -7.54 11.01 23.96
CA GLU A 261 -7.60 12.44 23.64
C GLU A 261 -6.22 12.99 23.26
N ILE A 262 -6.20 13.95 22.34
CA ILE A 262 -5.03 14.73 21.92
C ILE A 262 -5.31 16.21 22.11
N ASP A 263 -4.47 16.87 22.92
CA ASP A 263 -4.33 18.32 22.90
C ASP A 263 -3.21 18.68 21.91
N ALA A 264 -3.58 18.97 20.66
CA ALA A 264 -2.61 19.27 19.61
C ALA A 264 -1.86 20.60 19.84
N ARG A 265 -2.49 21.59 20.51
CA ARG A 265 -1.87 22.89 20.80
C ARG A 265 -0.83 22.76 21.90
N GLY A 266 -1.18 22.06 22.97
CA GLY A 266 -0.27 21.73 24.08
C GLY A 266 0.68 20.57 23.77
N ARG A 267 0.56 19.92 22.61
CA ARG A 267 1.29 18.71 22.19
C ARG A 267 1.28 17.63 23.26
N THR A 268 0.09 17.28 23.73
CA THR A 268 -0.10 16.31 24.81
C THR A 268 -1.01 15.17 24.36
N ALA A 269 -0.56 13.93 24.58
CA ALA A 269 -1.39 12.74 24.50
C ALA A 269 -2.00 12.44 25.87
N ILE A 270 -3.29 12.09 25.89
CA ILE A 270 -4.05 11.83 27.12
C ILE A 270 -4.61 10.40 27.05
N THR A 271 -4.29 9.59 28.06
CA THR A 271 -4.72 8.20 28.14
C THR A 271 -6.14 8.07 28.71
N GLU A 272 -6.74 6.89 28.57
CA GLU A 272 -8.05 6.54 29.11
C GLU A 272 -8.17 6.68 30.64
N ILE A 273 -7.04 6.61 31.35
CA ILE A 273 -6.97 6.82 32.80
C ILE A 273 -6.61 8.26 33.20
N GLY A 274 -6.47 9.16 32.24
CA GLY A 274 -6.21 10.58 32.45
C GLY A 274 -4.73 10.98 32.53
N ASP A 275 -3.79 10.05 32.28
CA ASP A 275 -2.37 10.41 32.24
C ASP A 275 -2.10 11.36 31.08
N ARG A 276 -1.32 12.41 31.34
CA ARG A 276 -0.98 13.45 30.36
C ARG A 276 0.49 13.35 30.00
N VAL A 277 0.78 13.04 28.74
CA VAL A 277 2.14 12.87 28.24
C VAL A 277 2.44 13.95 27.19
N ARG A 278 3.22 14.95 27.59
CA ARG A 278 3.67 16.03 26.71
C ARG A 278 4.80 15.54 25.79
N ALA A 279 4.79 16.00 24.55
CA ALA A 279 5.78 15.67 23.54
C ALA A 279 6.24 16.91 22.76
N ASP A 280 7.42 16.83 22.17
CA ASP A 280 7.85 17.75 21.13
C ASP A 280 7.29 17.33 19.77
N VAL A 281 7.17 16.03 19.53
CA VAL A 281 6.60 15.40 18.33
C VAL A 281 5.62 14.30 18.74
N LEU A 282 4.39 14.37 18.24
CA LEU A 282 3.35 13.37 18.45
C LEU A 282 3.14 12.53 17.17
N ASN A 283 3.32 11.22 17.26
CA ASN A 283 2.93 10.26 16.23
C ASN A 283 1.74 9.41 16.72
N VAL A 284 0.53 9.81 16.33
CA VAL A 284 -0.69 9.15 16.81
C VAL A 284 -1.21 8.24 15.73
N ILE A 285 -1.29 6.92 15.99
CA ILE A 285 -1.82 5.94 15.04
C ILE A 285 -3.28 5.63 15.43
N PRO A 286 -4.30 6.12 14.69
CA PRO A 286 -5.69 5.89 15.06
C PRO A 286 -6.10 4.43 14.85
N PRO A 287 -7.19 3.97 15.51
CA PRO A 287 -7.84 2.71 15.16
C PRO A 287 -8.23 2.67 13.68
N GLN A 288 -8.19 1.47 13.09
CA GLN A 288 -8.28 1.29 11.64
C GLN A 288 -9.51 0.49 11.23
N ALA A 289 -9.97 0.70 9.99
CA ALA A 289 -11.01 -0.08 9.34
C ALA A 289 -10.64 -0.31 7.87
N ALA A 290 -11.45 -1.06 7.13
CA ALA A 290 -11.36 -1.12 5.67
C ALA A 290 -11.52 0.29 5.07
N GLY A 291 -10.85 0.54 3.94
CA GLY A 291 -10.93 1.81 3.21
C GLY A 291 -12.38 2.24 2.94
N ASP A 292 -12.68 3.54 3.02
CA ASP A 292 -14.04 4.08 2.99
C ASP A 292 -14.91 3.61 1.79
N ILE A 293 -14.32 3.36 0.62
CA ILE A 293 -15.06 2.83 -0.52
C ILE A 293 -15.71 1.46 -0.24
N ALA A 294 -15.11 0.61 0.59
CA ALA A 294 -15.72 -0.65 1.01
C ALA A 294 -16.95 -0.41 1.89
N ARG A 295 -16.95 0.63 2.73
CA ARG A 295 -18.11 1.05 3.53
C ARG A 295 -19.22 1.57 2.62
N LYS A 296 -18.91 2.50 1.72
CA LYS A 296 -19.85 3.08 0.74
C LYS A 296 -20.49 2.02 -0.16
N ALA A 297 -19.75 0.98 -0.49
CA ALA A 297 -20.22 -0.14 -1.31
C ALA A 297 -20.98 -1.23 -0.52
N GLY A 298 -21.17 -1.07 0.78
CA GLY A 298 -21.86 -2.06 1.62
C GLY A 298 -21.08 -3.37 1.81
N LEU A 299 -19.76 -3.36 1.62
CA LEU A 299 -18.92 -4.56 1.72
C LEU A 299 -18.47 -4.89 3.15
N ILE A 300 -18.59 -3.93 4.08
CA ILE A 300 -18.24 -4.11 5.49
C ILE A 300 -19.37 -4.85 6.21
N ASN A 301 -19.09 -6.09 6.61
CA ASN A 301 -20.03 -6.97 7.30
C ASN A 301 -19.40 -7.76 8.47
N ALA A 302 -18.15 -7.45 8.86
CA ALA A 302 -17.49 -8.01 10.04
C ALA A 302 -17.11 -6.92 11.05
N ASN A 303 -17.65 -7.03 12.27
CA ASN A 303 -17.40 -6.12 13.40
C ASN A 303 -17.53 -4.61 13.05
N ASN A 304 -18.37 -4.29 12.05
CA ASN A 304 -18.56 -2.94 11.47
C ASN A 304 -17.26 -2.25 11.00
N ARG A 305 -16.18 -3.00 10.78
CA ARG A 305 -14.85 -2.48 10.45
C ARG A 305 -14.24 -3.13 9.21
N TRP A 306 -14.52 -4.41 8.98
CA TRP A 306 -13.84 -5.21 7.96
C TRP A 306 -14.83 -5.92 7.05
N CYS A 307 -14.34 -6.37 5.90
CA CYS A 307 -15.10 -7.15 4.94
C CYS A 307 -14.85 -8.64 5.19
N GLN A 308 -15.91 -9.43 5.28
CA GLN A 308 -15.83 -10.88 5.27
C GLN A 308 -15.83 -11.39 3.83
N VAL A 309 -15.01 -12.40 3.59
CA VAL A 309 -14.83 -13.03 2.28
C VAL A 309 -14.90 -14.54 2.41
N ASP A 310 -15.23 -15.20 1.30
CA ASP A 310 -14.91 -16.60 1.11
C ASP A 310 -13.38 -16.77 1.00
N TRP A 311 -12.79 -17.60 1.85
CA TRP A 311 -11.33 -17.70 1.97
C TRP A 311 -10.64 -18.41 0.79
N ILE A 312 -11.40 -19.05 -0.10
CA ILE A 312 -10.87 -19.72 -1.29
C ILE A 312 -10.83 -18.75 -2.47
N SER A 313 -11.93 -18.03 -2.70
CA SER A 313 -12.12 -17.16 -3.86
C SER A 313 -11.87 -15.68 -3.58
N MET A 314 -11.78 -15.28 -2.31
CA MET A 314 -11.81 -13.90 -1.82
C MET A 314 -13.07 -13.13 -2.23
N GLU A 315 -14.12 -13.82 -2.68
CA GLU A 315 -15.41 -13.20 -3.00
C GLU A 315 -16.08 -12.69 -1.72
N SER A 316 -16.62 -11.48 -1.77
CA SER A 316 -17.32 -10.86 -0.66
C SER A 316 -18.56 -11.67 -0.29
N THR A 317 -18.76 -11.91 1.00
CA THR A 317 -20.01 -12.52 1.49
C THR A 317 -21.19 -11.54 1.49
N ALA A 318 -20.95 -10.26 1.20
CA ALA A 318 -21.98 -9.22 1.09
C ALA A 318 -22.39 -8.89 -0.35
N ALA A 319 -21.53 -9.15 -1.33
CA ALA A 319 -21.76 -8.76 -2.73
C ALA A 319 -21.17 -9.78 -3.73
N PRO A 320 -22.01 -10.63 -4.35
CA PRO A 320 -21.57 -11.57 -5.38
C PRO A 320 -20.88 -10.88 -6.57
N GLY A 321 -19.83 -11.49 -7.10
CA GLY A 321 -19.02 -10.95 -8.19
C GLY A 321 -18.02 -9.86 -7.77
N VAL A 322 -17.99 -9.48 -6.49
CA VAL A 322 -17.02 -8.54 -5.90
C VAL A 322 -16.07 -9.31 -4.98
N HIS A 323 -14.77 -9.10 -5.13
CA HIS A 323 -13.72 -9.71 -4.33
C HIS A 323 -13.01 -8.63 -3.51
N VAL A 324 -12.57 -8.90 -2.28
CA VAL A 324 -11.96 -7.92 -1.37
C VAL A 324 -10.62 -8.40 -0.85
#